data_AF-J9D9F9-F1
#
_entry.id   AF-J9D9F9-F1
#
_cell.length_a   1.000
_cell.length_b   1.000
_cell.length_c   1.000
_cell.angle_alpha   90.00
_cell.angle_beta   90.00
_cell.angle_gamma   90.00
#
_symmetry.space_group_name_H-M   'P 1'
#
loop_
_entity.id
_entity.type
_entity.pdbx_description
1 polymer ?
#
loop_
_entity_poly.entity_id
_entity_poly.type
_entity_poly.pdbx_seq_one_letter_code
_entity_poly.pdbx_strand_id
1 'polypeptide(L)'
;RKRSEDKLFVIEGTAGFEALSLREKMTKIASFGDSEFLEWFYEEGIRNSLPDDWITFKENVVEYSINKEIANMFKYKEETWSNYVERLIDYTIKRKIDQNKIISKILCEFAPRVVRTLALTCGENCFIFLEKLKFWEENFIDFRSKFRPNLDKPKTKGDKKTQFSKENVKCFKCGNTGHYANECNKTEVKPHIKTLNDIATGVDIRKTKLENRSANALFDSGASANFIGSKILEKYRILTKTQSVDKIFSLA
;
A
#
# COMPACT_ATOMS: atom_id res chain seq x y z
N ARG A 1 -4.68 8.83 -2.22
CA ARG A 1 -4.33 10.27 -2.27
C ARG A 1 -3.54 10.57 -3.54
N LYS A 2 -2.21 10.35 -3.62
CA LYS A 2 -1.40 10.63 -4.83
C LYS A 2 -1.97 10.05 -6.14
N ARG A 3 -2.30 8.75 -6.19
CA ARG A 3 -2.66 8.06 -7.44
C ARG A 3 -3.96 8.56 -8.11
N SER A 4 -4.90 9.12 -7.34
CA SER A 4 -6.15 9.67 -7.87
C SER A 4 -6.00 11.14 -8.29
N GLU A 5 -5.23 11.92 -7.54
CA GLU A 5 -4.81 13.28 -7.94
C GLU A 5 -4.00 13.26 -9.24
N ASP A 6 -3.12 12.27 -9.42
CA ASP A 6 -2.30 12.09 -10.62
C ASP A 6 -3.17 11.82 -11.87
N LYS A 7 -4.26 11.05 -11.75
CA LYS A 7 -5.18 10.76 -12.87
C LYS A 7 -6.03 11.97 -13.24
N LEU A 8 -6.49 12.71 -12.25
CA LEU A 8 -7.26 13.95 -12.44
C LEU A 8 -6.43 15.00 -13.18
N PHE A 9 -5.17 15.16 -12.78
CA PHE A 9 -4.20 16.06 -13.42
C PHE A 9 -3.96 15.71 -14.90
N VAL A 10 -3.92 14.43 -15.24
CA VAL A 10 -3.75 13.98 -16.64
C VAL A 10 -4.96 14.35 -17.51
N ILE A 11 -6.18 14.28 -16.97
CA ILE A 11 -7.40 14.65 -17.70
C ILE A 11 -7.49 16.17 -17.87
N GLU A 12 -7.18 16.94 -16.83
CA GLU A 12 -7.12 18.41 -16.87
C GLU A 12 -6.11 18.92 -17.92
N GLY A 13 -4.99 18.20 -18.11
CA GLY A 13 -3.98 18.52 -19.11
C GLY A 13 -4.34 18.21 -20.56
N THR A 14 -5.53 17.66 -20.84
CA THR A 14 -5.94 17.33 -22.22
C THR A 14 -6.22 18.58 -23.06
N ALA A 15 -5.83 18.57 -24.33
CA ALA A 15 -6.07 19.68 -25.23
C ALA A 15 -7.56 20.04 -25.29
N GLY A 16 -7.88 21.33 -25.12
CA GLY A 16 -9.25 21.84 -25.13
C GLY A 16 -10.02 21.67 -23.82
N PHE A 17 -9.44 21.07 -22.77
CA PHE A 17 -10.12 20.91 -21.47
C PHE A 17 -10.54 22.25 -20.86
N GLU A 18 -9.68 23.27 -20.92
CA GLU A 18 -9.98 24.56 -20.31
C GLU A 18 -11.14 25.32 -20.96
N ALA A 19 -11.41 25.05 -22.23
CA ALA A 19 -12.49 25.69 -23.00
C ALA A 19 -13.87 25.07 -22.72
N LEU A 20 -13.94 23.95 -22.01
CA LEU A 20 -15.20 23.27 -21.68
C LEU A 20 -15.98 24.02 -20.59
N SER A 21 -17.30 23.98 -20.67
CA SER A 21 -18.16 24.41 -19.57
C SER A 21 -17.96 23.52 -18.33
N LEU A 22 -18.36 24.01 -17.15
CA LEU A 22 -18.24 23.26 -15.90
C LEU A 22 -18.91 21.88 -16.00
N ARG A 23 -20.13 21.81 -16.56
CA ARG A 23 -20.88 20.56 -16.72
C ARG A 23 -20.17 19.60 -17.68
N GLU A 24 -19.58 20.11 -18.76
CA GLU A 24 -18.80 19.31 -19.70
C GLU A 24 -17.50 18.80 -19.07
N LYS A 25 -16.80 19.62 -18.28
CA LYS A 25 -15.62 19.19 -17.50
C LYS A 25 -15.97 18.05 -16.55
N MET A 26 -17.08 18.18 -15.81
CA MET A 26 -17.56 17.13 -14.89
C MET A 26 -17.95 15.85 -15.63
N THR A 27 -18.71 15.98 -16.72
CA THR A 27 -19.16 14.83 -17.54
C THR A 27 -17.97 14.08 -18.13
N LYS A 28 -16.95 14.80 -18.60
CA LYS A 28 -15.72 14.20 -19.12
C LYS A 28 -14.99 13.40 -18.04
N ILE A 29 -14.91 13.90 -16.80
CA ILE A 29 -14.32 13.12 -15.70
C ILE A 29 -15.19 11.92 -15.34
N ALA A 30 -16.50 12.10 -15.23
CA ALA A 30 -17.42 11.02 -14.92
C ALA A 30 -17.35 9.88 -15.94
N SER A 31 -17.20 10.19 -17.24
CA SER A 31 -17.08 9.17 -18.28
C SER A 31 -15.76 8.38 -18.25
N PHE A 32 -14.74 8.87 -17.53
CA PHE A 32 -13.51 8.12 -17.24
C PHE A 32 -13.58 7.33 -15.92
N GLY A 33 -14.64 7.54 -15.12
CA GLY A 33 -14.92 6.76 -13.93
C GLY A 33 -15.38 5.33 -14.25
N ASP A 34 -15.58 4.54 -13.21
CA ASP A 34 -16.26 3.25 -13.34
C ASP A 34 -17.79 3.46 -13.45
N SER A 35 -18.52 2.35 -13.66
CA SER A 35 -19.97 2.38 -13.85
C SER A 35 -20.72 2.95 -12.65
N GLU A 36 -20.23 2.72 -11.43
CA GLU A 36 -20.88 3.19 -10.20
C GLU A 36 -20.66 4.71 -10.02
N PHE A 37 -19.46 5.22 -10.30
CA PHE A 37 -19.22 6.67 -10.31
C PHE A 37 -20.08 7.39 -11.35
N LEU A 38 -20.20 6.79 -12.53
CA LEU A 38 -20.98 7.36 -13.63
C LEU A 38 -22.48 7.38 -13.27
N GLU A 39 -23.00 6.32 -12.66
CA GLU A 39 -24.37 6.25 -12.17
C GLU A 39 -24.64 7.31 -11.09
N TRP A 40 -23.75 7.44 -10.09
CA TRP A 40 -23.80 8.51 -9.09
C TRP A 40 -23.87 9.90 -9.73
N PHE A 41 -23.00 10.17 -10.72
CA PHE A 41 -22.98 11.45 -11.42
C PHE A 41 -24.31 11.77 -12.11
N TYR A 42 -24.94 10.77 -12.76
CA TYR A 42 -26.23 10.95 -13.39
C TYR A 42 -27.37 11.13 -12.38
N GLU A 43 -27.39 10.37 -11.28
CA GLU A 43 -28.39 10.53 -10.22
C GLU A 43 -28.35 11.93 -9.59
N GLU A 44 -27.17 12.40 -9.21
CA GLU A 44 -26.98 13.74 -8.63
C GLU A 44 -27.30 14.83 -9.66
N GLY A 45 -27.05 14.55 -10.94
CA GLY A 45 -27.46 15.41 -12.04
C GLY A 45 -28.98 15.52 -12.19
N ILE A 46 -29.73 14.44 -11.97
CA ILE A 46 -31.19 14.42 -11.96
C ILE A 46 -31.74 15.15 -10.73
N ARG A 47 -31.08 14.99 -9.58
CA ARG A 47 -31.43 15.66 -8.31
C ARG A 47 -31.04 17.14 -8.26
N ASN A 48 -30.42 17.68 -9.32
CA ASN A 48 -29.84 19.03 -9.34
C ASN A 48 -28.94 19.30 -8.11
N SER A 49 -28.22 18.28 -7.67
CA SER A 49 -27.38 18.29 -6.46
C SER A 49 -25.90 18.16 -6.79
N LEU A 50 -25.55 18.25 -8.09
CA LEU A 50 -24.15 18.34 -8.52
C LEU A 50 -23.52 19.65 -8.02
N PRO A 51 -22.21 19.64 -7.71
CA PRO A 51 -21.52 20.85 -7.27
C PRO A 51 -21.56 21.97 -8.31
N ASP A 52 -21.70 23.20 -7.84
CA ASP A 52 -21.72 24.41 -8.68
C ASP A 52 -20.32 24.92 -9.04
N ASP A 53 -19.28 24.30 -8.49
CA ASP A 53 -17.90 24.69 -8.71
C ASP A 53 -16.97 23.48 -8.95
N TRP A 54 -15.85 23.76 -9.62
CA TRP A 54 -14.89 22.72 -10.00
C TRP A 54 -14.13 22.13 -8.82
N ILE A 55 -13.89 22.90 -7.77
CA ILE A 55 -13.08 22.48 -6.62
C ILE A 55 -13.87 21.44 -5.82
N THR A 56 -15.12 21.73 -5.48
CA THR A 56 -16.01 20.82 -4.78
C THR A 56 -16.25 19.53 -5.59
N PHE A 57 -16.38 19.62 -6.91
CA PHE A 57 -16.45 18.42 -7.74
C PHE A 57 -15.18 17.57 -7.67
N LYS A 58 -13.99 18.19 -7.69
CA LYS A 58 -12.73 17.46 -7.50
C LYS A 58 -12.65 16.81 -6.12
N GLU A 59 -13.14 17.45 -5.09
CA GLU A 59 -13.23 16.85 -3.75
C GLU A 59 -14.13 15.62 -3.77
N ASN A 60 -15.29 15.67 -4.44
CA ASN A 60 -16.18 14.51 -4.59
C ASN A 60 -15.52 13.37 -5.39
N VAL A 61 -14.82 13.67 -6.48
CA VAL A 61 -14.09 12.65 -7.28
C VAL A 61 -12.98 12.02 -6.47
N VAL A 62 -12.24 12.82 -5.70
CA VAL A 62 -11.17 12.35 -4.81
C VAL A 62 -11.78 11.52 -3.69
N GLU A 63 -12.90 11.95 -3.10
CA GLU A 63 -13.62 11.20 -2.08
C GLU A 63 -14.12 9.85 -2.62
N TYR A 64 -14.72 9.82 -3.81
CA TYR A 64 -15.12 8.59 -4.47
C TYR A 64 -13.92 7.69 -4.77
N SER A 65 -12.84 8.25 -5.30
CA SER A 65 -11.59 7.51 -5.53
C SER A 65 -10.95 7.01 -4.23
N ILE A 66 -11.28 7.64 -3.11
CA ILE A 66 -10.88 7.27 -1.75
C ILE A 66 -11.92 6.36 -1.08
N ASN A 67 -13.13 6.18 -1.66
CA ASN A 67 -14.14 5.19 -1.25
C ASN A 67 -13.65 3.76 -1.50
N LYS A 68 -12.53 3.45 -0.88
CA LYS A 68 -12.25 2.19 -0.25
C LYS A 68 -13.50 1.82 0.52
N GLU A 69 -14.26 0.89 -0.02
CA GLU A 69 -15.16 0.05 0.77
C GLU A 69 -14.48 -0.27 2.10
N ILE A 70 -15.28 -0.45 3.16
CA ILE A 70 -14.75 -0.84 4.46
C ILE A 70 -13.80 -2.05 4.34
N ALA A 71 -14.07 -2.96 3.38
CA ALA A 71 -13.20 -4.08 3.01
C ALA A 71 -11.74 -3.66 2.70
N ASN A 72 -11.55 -2.55 2.00
CA ASN A 72 -10.26 -2.04 1.54
C ASN A 72 -9.54 -1.13 2.56
N MET A 73 -10.15 -0.89 3.72
CA MET A 73 -9.51 -0.20 4.85
C MET A 73 -8.70 -1.20 5.67
N PHE A 74 -7.40 -1.32 5.38
CA PHE A 74 -6.49 -2.19 6.13
C PHE A 74 -5.88 -1.48 7.35
N LYS A 75 -5.48 -2.28 8.33
CA LYS A 75 -4.66 -1.83 9.46
C LYS A 75 -3.25 -1.40 8.99
N TYR A 76 -2.80 -0.22 9.40
CA TYR A 76 -1.42 0.25 9.22
C TYR A 76 -0.44 -0.51 10.12
N LYS A 77 0.82 -0.54 9.68
CA LYS A 77 1.88 -1.27 10.38
C LYS A 77 2.11 -0.77 11.81
N GLU A 78 2.18 0.55 11.96
CA GLU A 78 2.54 1.23 13.23
C GLU A 78 1.31 1.63 14.08
N GLU A 79 0.08 1.39 13.62
CA GLU A 79 -1.12 1.68 14.43
C GLU A 79 -1.47 0.52 15.37
N THR A 80 -2.19 0.80 16.45
CA THR A 80 -2.76 -0.24 17.33
C THR A 80 -4.03 -0.85 16.70
N TRP A 81 -4.50 -1.98 17.22
CA TRP A 81 -5.79 -2.53 16.79
C TRP A 81 -6.95 -1.63 17.24
N SER A 82 -6.87 -1.00 18.42
CA SER A 82 -7.89 -0.03 18.85
C SER A 82 -7.99 1.17 17.91
N ASN A 83 -6.86 1.80 17.55
CA ASN A 83 -6.85 2.95 16.64
C ASN A 83 -7.37 2.58 15.25
N TYR A 84 -7.07 1.37 14.78
CA TYR A 84 -7.60 0.85 13.53
C TYR A 84 -9.13 0.72 13.57
N VAL A 85 -9.67 0.10 14.63
CA VAL A 85 -11.12 -0.09 14.82
C VAL A 85 -11.83 1.25 14.98
N GLU A 86 -11.26 2.19 15.74
CA GLU A 86 -11.77 3.55 15.91
C GLU A 86 -11.88 4.27 14.56
N ARG A 87 -10.86 4.13 13.70
CA ARG A 87 -10.89 4.65 12.32
C ARG A 87 -11.99 4.00 11.45
N LEU A 88 -12.28 2.71 11.64
CA LEU A 88 -13.39 2.06 10.95
C LEU A 88 -14.74 2.58 11.47
N ILE A 89 -14.88 2.79 12.78
CA ILE A 89 -16.09 3.35 13.40
C ILE A 89 -16.35 4.76 12.86
N ASP A 90 -15.34 5.64 12.92
CA ASP A 90 -15.44 7.01 12.38
C ASP A 90 -15.88 7.02 10.91
N TYR A 91 -15.34 6.10 10.11
CA TYR A 91 -15.72 5.95 8.70
C TYR A 91 -17.19 5.53 8.56
N THR A 92 -17.64 4.53 9.32
CA THR A 92 -19.03 4.06 9.25
C THR A 92 -20.03 5.12 9.74
N ILE A 93 -19.71 5.88 10.79
CA ILE A 93 -20.56 6.97 11.31
C ILE A 93 -20.72 8.06 10.24
N LYS A 94 -19.61 8.51 9.64
CA LYS A 94 -19.63 9.56 8.60
C LYS A 94 -20.48 9.17 7.41
N ARG A 95 -20.46 7.89 7.01
CA ARG A 95 -21.17 7.39 5.84
C ARG A 95 -22.52 6.73 6.14
N LYS A 96 -22.98 6.75 7.40
CA LYS A 96 -24.21 6.08 7.85
C LYS A 96 -24.26 4.59 7.46
N ILE A 97 -23.10 3.93 7.49
CA ILE A 97 -22.96 2.49 7.23
C ILE A 97 -23.19 1.73 8.54
N ASP A 98 -23.83 0.57 8.43
CA ASP A 98 -24.01 -0.35 9.57
C ASP A 98 -22.67 -0.78 10.18
N GLN A 99 -22.48 -0.48 11.46
CA GLN A 99 -21.27 -0.76 12.22
C GLN A 99 -21.06 -2.27 12.46
N ASN A 100 -22.10 -3.09 12.34
CA ASN A 100 -21.99 -4.54 12.49
C ASN A 100 -21.00 -5.15 11.47
N LYS A 101 -20.83 -4.50 10.31
CA LYS A 101 -19.86 -4.88 9.28
C LYS A 101 -18.39 -4.82 9.76
N ILE A 102 -18.09 -4.03 10.81
CA ILE A 102 -16.74 -3.89 11.36
C ILE A 102 -16.28 -5.21 11.99
N ILE A 103 -17.11 -5.83 12.82
CA ILE A 103 -16.74 -7.08 13.51
C ILE A 103 -16.52 -8.19 12.50
N SER A 104 -17.44 -8.36 11.55
CA SER A 104 -17.30 -9.32 10.45
C SER A 104 -16.02 -9.11 9.66
N LYS A 105 -15.66 -7.85 9.38
CA LYS A 105 -14.40 -7.52 8.73
C LYS A 105 -13.18 -7.92 9.57
N ILE A 106 -13.16 -7.61 10.86
CA ILE A 106 -12.05 -7.97 11.77
C ILE A 106 -11.86 -9.49 11.84
N LEU A 107 -12.96 -10.25 11.83
CA LEU A 107 -12.92 -11.72 11.83
C LEU A 107 -12.34 -12.30 10.54
N CYS A 108 -12.55 -11.63 9.41
CA CYS A 108 -12.01 -12.02 8.10
C CYS A 108 -10.57 -11.54 7.85
N GLU A 109 -10.04 -10.61 8.64
CA GLU A 109 -8.65 -10.15 8.53
C GLU A 109 -7.66 -11.07 9.27
N PHE A 110 -6.37 -10.96 8.92
CA PHE A 110 -5.26 -11.62 9.63
C PHE A 110 -5.01 -11.01 11.03
N ALA A 111 -6.04 -11.01 11.88
CA ALA A 111 -5.99 -10.48 13.24
C ALA A 111 -5.38 -11.49 14.24
N PRO A 112 -4.61 -11.02 15.24
CA PRO A 112 -4.11 -11.85 16.33
C PRO A 112 -5.21 -12.64 17.01
N ARG A 113 -4.88 -13.82 17.55
CA ARG A 113 -5.85 -14.70 18.21
C ARG A 113 -6.68 -13.98 19.29
N VAL A 114 -6.04 -13.13 20.10
CA VAL A 114 -6.73 -12.38 21.16
C VAL A 114 -7.75 -11.40 20.59
N VAL A 115 -7.40 -10.68 19.53
CA VAL A 115 -8.31 -9.74 18.85
C VAL A 115 -9.52 -10.48 18.27
N ARG A 116 -9.30 -11.65 17.64
CA ARG A 116 -10.39 -12.50 17.14
C ARG A 116 -11.28 -13.04 18.24
N THR A 117 -10.71 -13.49 19.36
CA THR A 117 -11.49 -13.93 20.52
C THR A 117 -12.32 -12.81 21.11
N LEU A 118 -11.76 -11.61 21.24
CA LEU A 118 -12.50 -10.43 21.68
C LEU A 118 -13.65 -10.12 20.71
N ALA A 119 -13.40 -10.11 19.40
CA ALA A 119 -14.43 -9.88 18.39
C ALA A 119 -15.58 -10.91 18.48
N LEU A 120 -15.27 -12.20 18.63
CA LEU A 120 -16.28 -13.26 18.79
C LEU A 120 -17.10 -13.13 20.07
N THR A 121 -16.46 -12.75 21.18
CA THR A 121 -17.13 -12.64 22.49
C THR A 121 -17.93 -11.36 22.66
N CYS A 122 -17.64 -10.31 21.89
CA CYS A 122 -18.34 -9.02 21.97
C CYS A 122 -19.59 -8.96 21.08
N GLY A 123 -19.77 -9.93 20.18
CA GLY A 123 -20.89 -9.94 19.23
C GLY A 123 -20.83 -8.75 18.27
N GLU A 124 -22.00 -8.28 17.84
CA GLU A 124 -22.12 -7.21 16.82
C GLU A 124 -21.81 -5.80 17.35
N ASN A 125 -21.61 -5.63 18.66
CA ASN A 125 -21.38 -4.30 19.24
C ASN A 125 -19.91 -3.86 19.13
N CYS A 126 -19.61 -3.05 18.11
CA CYS A 126 -18.26 -2.54 17.84
C CYS A 126 -17.70 -1.62 18.94
N PHE A 127 -18.56 -0.93 19.70
CA PHE A 127 -18.12 -0.02 20.77
C PHE A 127 -17.62 -0.79 21.99
N ILE A 128 -18.36 -1.83 22.40
CA ILE A 128 -17.93 -2.74 23.47
C ILE A 128 -16.65 -3.46 23.07
N PHE A 129 -16.55 -3.87 21.80
CA PHE A 129 -15.33 -4.46 21.26
C PHE A 129 -14.15 -3.48 21.34
N LEU A 130 -14.32 -2.21 20.93
CA LEU A 130 -13.29 -1.18 21.01
C LEU A 130 -12.82 -0.94 22.45
N GLU A 131 -13.75 -0.85 23.40
CA GLU A 131 -13.43 -0.64 24.82
C GLU A 131 -12.57 -1.78 25.37
N LYS A 132 -12.99 -3.03 25.15
CA LYS A 132 -12.22 -4.21 25.59
C LYS A 132 -10.87 -4.32 24.90
N LEU A 133 -10.78 -3.89 23.64
CA LEU A 133 -9.54 -3.87 22.89
C LEU A 133 -8.56 -2.83 23.43
N LYS A 134 -9.02 -1.61 23.73
CA LYS A 134 -8.23 -0.58 24.42
C LYS A 134 -7.72 -1.08 25.76
N PHE A 135 -8.61 -1.64 26.58
CA PHE A 135 -8.24 -2.25 27.86
C PHE A 135 -7.16 -3.32 27.69
N TRP A 136 -7.33 -4.23 26.73
CA TRP A 136 -6.34 -5.28 26.48
C TRP A 136 -4.99 -4.69 26.04
N GLU A 137 -4.99 -3.71 25.16
CA GLU A 137 -3.77 -3.08 24.66
C GLU A 137 -3.01 -2.35 25.78
N GLU A 138 -3.71 -1.58 26.61
CA GLU A 138 -3.13 -0.86 27.74
C GLU A 138 -2.57 -1.80 28.82
N ASN A 139 -3.26 -2.91 29.11
CA ASN A 139 -2.93 -3.77 30.25
C ASN A 139 -2.09 -5.01 29.89
N PHE A 140 -2.10 -5.46 28.62
CA PHE A 140 -1.52 -6.75 28.23
C PHE A 140 -0.47 -6.69 27.12
N ILE A 141 -0.28 -5.56 26.42
CA ILE A 141 0.90 -5.39 25.55
C ILE A 141 2.18 -5.47 26.39
N ASP A 142 2.16 -4.91 27.60
CA ASP A 142 3.28 -4.95 28.54
C ASP A 142 3.33 -6.24 29.37
N PHE A 143 2.23 -7.00 29.45
CA PHE A 143 2.21 -8.29 30.13
C PHE A 143 3.06 -9.33 29.38
N ARG A 144 3.18 -9.23 28.06
CA ARG A 144 4.07 -10.10 27.26
C ARG A 144 5.55 -9.73 27.41
N SER A 145 5.86 -8.49 27.80
CA SER A 145 7.21 -8.03 28.14
C SER A 145 7.59 -8.47 29.57
N LYS A 146 6.65 -8.39 30.52
CA LYS A 146 6.83 -8.72 31.95
C LYS A 146 6.67 -10.20 32.30
N PHE A 147 5.84 -10.95 31.56
CA PHE A 147 5.58 -12.38 31.73
C PHE A 147 5.99 -13.19 30.50
N ARG A 148 7.16 -12.92 29.91
CA ARG A 148 7.94 -14.08 29.47
C ARG A 148 8.28 -14.82 30.76
N PRO A 149 7.73 -16.04 31.04
CA PRO A 149 8.38 -16.87 32.04
C PRO A 149 9.83 -16.94 31.59
N ASN A 150 10.72 -16.54 32.48
CA ASN A 150 12.13 -16.51 32.21
C ASN A 150 12.49 -17.89 31.63
N LEU A 151 12.76 -17.98 30.32
CA LEU A 151 13.26 -19.21 29.72
C LEU A 151 14.69 -19.49 30.23
N ASP A 152 15.23 -18.60 31.05
CA ASP A 152 16.27 -18.88 32.03
C ASP A 152 15.68 -19.60 33.25
N LYS A 153 15.15 -20.81 33.04
CA LYS A 153 15.22 -21.80 34.12
C LYS A 153 16.70 -21.99 34.46
N PRO A 154 17.12 -21.99 35.73
CA PRO A 154 18.45 -22.50 36.07
C PRO A 154 18.52 -23.92 35.53
N LYS A 155 19.51 -24.21 34.69
CA LYS A 155 19.73 -25.54 34.11
C LYS A 155 19.85 -26.55 35.26
N THR A 156 18.78 -27.25 35.58
CA THR A 156 18.87 -28.49 36.34
C THR A 156 19.70 -29.45 35.49
N LYS A 157 20.85 -29.86 36.05
CA LYS A 157 21.75 -30.85 35.46
C LYS A 157 20.94 -32.12 35.17
N GLY A 158 20.56 -32.37 33.91
CA GLY A 158 19.80 -33.59 33.60
C GLY A 158 19.27 -33.74 32.19
N ASP A 159 19.00 -32.67 31.44
CA ASP A 159 18.38 -32.83 30.12
C ASP A 159 19.43 -32.96 29.01
N LYS A 160 19.59 -34.19 28.51
CA LYS A 160 20.40 -34.52 27.34
C LYS A 160 19.89 -33.75 26.12
N LYS A 161 20.46 -32.57 25.86
CA LYS A 161 20.31 -31.88 24.57
C LYS A 161 20.92 -32.75 23.49
N THR A 162 20.11 -33.21 22.56
CA THR A 162 20.57 -33.64 21.23
C THR A 162 21.41 -32.50 20.63
N GLN A 163 22.73 -32.67 20.62
CA GLN A 163 23.67 -31.76 19.97
C GLN A 163 23.39 -31.80 18.46
N PHE A 164 22.60 -30.86 17.96
CA PHE A 164 22.68 -30.52 16.55
C PHE A 164 24.02 -29.83 16.33
N SER A 165 24.89 -30.42 15.51
CA SER A 165 26.20 -29.84 15.23
C SER A 165 26.01 -28.52 14.47
N LYS A 166 26.62 -27.45 14.97
CA LYS A 166 26.60 -26.13 14.31
C LYS A 166 27.50 -26.06 13.08
N GLU A 167 28.20 -27.15 12.76
CA GLU A 167 29.21 -27.25 11.70
C GLU A 167 28.67 -26.85 10.32
N ASN A 168 27.38 -27.10 10.07
CA ASN A 168 26.71 -26.77 8.79
C ASN A 168 25.90 -25.46 8.84
N VAL A 169 25.87 -24.75 9.97
CA VAL A 169 25.11 -23.50 10.10
C VAL A 169 25.88 -22.37 9.43
N LYS A 170 25.40 -21.90 8.28
CA LYS A 170 25.97 -20.77 7.53
C LYS A 170 25.52 -19.43 8.13
N CYS A 171 26.47 -18.58 8.50
CA CYS A 171 26.21 -17.25 9.03
C CYS A 171 25.76 -16.28 7.92
N PHE A 172 24.59 -15.66 8.09
CA PHE A 172 24.05 -14.68 7.14
C PHE A 172 24.79 -13.33 7.13
N LYS A 173 25.63 -13.04 8.14
CA LYS A 173 26.43 -11.80 8.17
C LYS A 173 27.75 -11.91 7.41
N CYS A 174 28.43 -13.06 7.49
CA CYS A 174 29.77 -13.21 6.92
C CYS A 174 29.95 -14.39 5.95
N GLY A 175 28.93 -15.23 5.78
CA GLY A 175 28.95 -16.37 4.87
C GLY A 175 29.70 -17.60 5.37
N ASN A 176 30.45 -17.52 6.47
CA ASN A 176 31.17 -18.66 7.06
C ASN A 176 30.25 -19.58 7.86
N THR A 177 30.60 -20.87 7.98
CA THR A 177 29.85 -21.85 8.77
C THR A 177 30.31 -21.89 10.24
N GLY A 178 29.56 -22.61 11.10
CA GLY A 178 29.94 -22.85 12.49
C GLY A 178 29.33 -21.89 13.53
N HIS A 179 28.61 -20.85 13.10
CA HIS A 179 28.00 -19.86 14.00
C HIS A 179 26.79 -19.17 13.38
N TYR A 180 25.94 -18.60 14.24
CA TYR A 180 24.78 -17.80 13.80
C TYR A 180 25.16 -16.32 13.60
N ALA A 181 24.35 -15.58 12.84
CA ALA A 181 24.56 -14.16 12.56
C ALA A 181 24.61 -13.26 13.82
N ASN A 182 23.91 -13.63 14.88
CA ASN A 182 23.97 -12.94 16.17
C ASN A 182 25.27 -13.20 16.96
N GLU A 183 25.98 -14.29 16.66
CA GLU A 183 27.27 -14.68 17.24
C GLU A 183 28.47 -14.23 16.37
N CYS A 184 28.22 -13.46 15.30
CA CYS A 184 29.24 -13.05 14.35
C CYS A 184 29.99 -11.78 14.81
N ASN A 185 31.29 -11.90 15.07
CA ASN A 185 32.16 -10.79 15.52
C ASN A 185 32.63 -9.86 14.39
N LYS A 186 32.20 -10.06 13.14
CA LYS A 186 32.52 -9.16 12.02
C LYS A 186 31.48 -8.04 11.93
N THR A 187 31.93 -6.80 11.93
CA THR A 187 31.10 -5.60 11.72
C THR A 187 30.62 -5.50 10.27
N GLU A 188 29.38 -5.01 10.08
CA GLU A 188 28.76 -4.84 8.77
C GLU A 188 29.62 -3.92 7.88
N VAL A 189 30.14 -4.45 6.77
CA VAL A 189 30.48 -3.60 5.63
C VAL A 189 29.18 -3.32 4.91
N LYS A 190 28.46 -2.25 5.31
CA LYS A 190 27.37 -1.74 4.48
C LYS A 190 28.00 -1.22 3.19
N PRO A 191 27.69 -1.78 2.00
CA PRO A 191 28.20 -1.21 0.77
C PRO A 191 27.56 0.18 0.63
N HIS A 192 28.35 1.23 0.82
CA HIS A 192 27.96 2.56 0.37
C HIS A 192 27.93 2.49 -1.16
N ILE A 193 26.73 2.34 -1.74
CA ILE A 193 26.54 2.35 -3.19
C ILE A 193 26.78 3.80 -3.65
N LYS A 194 28.02 4.12 -4.02
CA LYS A 194 28.39 5.43 -4.57
C LYS A 194 28.16 5.53 -6.08
N THR A 195 27.86 4.41 -6.74
CA THR A 195 27.79 4.33 -8.20
C THR A 195 26.82 3.25 -8.66
N LEU A 196 25.92 3.61 -9.57
CA LEU A 196 24.85 2.76 -10.16
C LEU A 196 25.36 1.61 -11.06
N ASN A 197 26.68 1.39 -11.13
CA ASN A 197 27.30 0.43 -12.05
C ASN A 197 27.91 -0.80 -11.34
N ASP A 198 27.60 -1.02 -10.07
CA ASP A 198 28.07 -2.21 -9.39
C ASP A 198 27.25 -3.43 -9.84
N ILE A 199 27.89 -4.26 -10.67
CA ILE A 199 27.48 -5.62 -11.06
C ILE A 199 27.08 -6.46 -9.82
N ALA A 200 27.58 -6.09 -8.64
CA ALA A 200 27.27 -6.68 -7.34
C ALA A 200 25.81 -6.50 -6.88
N THR A 201 25.05 -5.56 -7.45
CA THR A 201 23.65 -5.30 -7.02
C THR A 201 22.67 -6.38 -7.48
N GLY A 202 23.03 -7.24 -8.43
CA GLY A 202 22.16 -8.33 -8.93
C GLY A 202 20.91 -7.83 -9.65
N VAL A 203 20.87 -6.56 -10.02
CA VAL A 203 19.74 -5.89 -10.65
C VAL A 203 19.69 -6.25 -12.15
N ASP A 204 18.52 -6.66 -12.66
CA ASP A 204 18.34 -7.02 -14.07
C ASP A 204 18.40 -5.77 -14.96
N ILE A 205 19.56 -5.55 -15.57
CA ILE A 205 19.80 -4.47 -16.51
C ILE A 205 19.96 -5.07 -17.91
N ARG A 206 19.07 -4.69 -18.82
CA ARG A 206 19.08 -5.18 -20.20
C ARG A 206 19.40 -4.07 -21.17
N LYS A 207 20.21 -4.38 -22.18
CA LYS A 207 20.40 -3.48 -23.33
C LYS A 207 19.11 -3.44 -24.14
N THR A 208 18.50 -2.26 -24.24
CA THR A 208 17.34 -2.02 -25.09
C THR A 208 17.70 -1.02 -26.20
N LYS A 209 17.02 -1.11 -27.34
CA LYS A 209 17.14 -0.12 -28.42
C LYS A 209 16.04 0.92 -28.27
N LEU A 210 16.44 2.16 -28.04
CA LEU A 210 15.57 3.34 -28.13
C LEU A 210 15.80 3.95 -29.52
N GLU A 211 14.86 3.70 -30.43
CA GLU A 211 14.99 3.97 -31.86
C GLU A 211 16.31 3.42 -32.43
N ASN A 212 17.30 4.29 -32.67
CA ASN A 212 18.61 3.96 -33.23
C ASN A 212 19.76 3.92 -32.21
N ARG A 213 19.48 4.00 -30.89
CA ARG A 213 20.51 4.02 -29.84
C ARG A 213 20.30 2.89 -28.85
N SER A 214 21.38 2.20 -28.50
CA SER A 214 21.37 1.21 -27.43
C SER A 214 21.51 1.90 -26.07
N ALA A 215 20.57 1.66 -25.17
CA ALA A 215 20.60 2.12 -23.79
C ALA A 215 20.49 0.93 -22.82
N ASN A 216 21.11 1.06 -21.65
CA ASN A 216 20.90 0.10 -20.56
C ASN A 216 19.61 0.47 -19.84
N ALA A 217 18.61 -0.41 -19.89
CA ALA A 217 17.35 -0.27 -19.18
C ALA A 217 17.35 -1.15 -17.94
N LEU A 218 16.97 -0.54 -16.82
CA LEU A 218 16.64 -1.26 -15.60
C LEU A 218 15.29 -1.96 -15.79
N PHE A 219 15.27 -3.29 -15.73
CA PHE A 219 14.06 -4.09 -15.90
C PHE A 219 13.47 -4.41 -14.51
N ASP A 220 12.40 -3.73 -14.15
CA ASP A 220 11.58 -4.06 -12.99
C ASP A 220 10.42 -4.96 -13.46
N SER A 221 10.38 -6.22 -13.01
CA SER A 221 9.38 -7.21 -13.43
C SER A 221 7.98 -6.94 -12.84
N GLY A 222 7.80 -5.87 -12.07
CA GLY A 222 6.53 -5.53 -11.42
C GLY A 222 5.62 -4.55 -12.19
N ALA A 223 6.08 -3.95 -13.30
CA ALA A 223 5.33 -2.92 -14.01
C ALA A 223 4.91 -3.36 -15.41
N SER A 224 3.64 -3.13 -15.77
CA SER A 224 3.09 -3.39 -17.11
C SER A 224 3.48 -2.32 -18.15
N ALA A 225 4.09 -1.21 -17.71
CA ALA A 225 4.58 -0.13 -18.58
C ALA A 225 5.78 0.58 -17.95
N ASN A 226 6.70 1.07 -18.79
CA ASN A 226 7.86 1.87 -18.39
C ASN A 226 7.66 3.33 -18.82
N PHE A 227 7.94 4.28 -17.92
CA PHE A 227 7.82 5.71 -18.19
C PHE A 227 9.20 6.38 -18.26
N ILE A 228 9.38 7.30 -19.20
CA ILE A 228 10.58 8.14 -19.33
C ILE A 228 10.15 9.60 -19.22
N GLY A 229 10.78 10.36 -18.34
CA GLY A 229 10.50 11.79 -18.18
C GLY A 229 10.93 12.61 -19.39
N SER A 230 10.13 13.63 -19.74
CA SER A 230 10.37 14.52 -20.90
C SER A 230 11.76 15.15 -20.91
N LYS A 231 12.27 15.60 -19.75
CA LYS A 231 13.64 16.15 -19.64
C LYS A 231 14.73 15.15 -19.99
N ILE A 232 14.53 13.86 -19.69
CA ILE A 232 15.46 12.79 -20.05
C ILE A 232 15.36 12.53 -21.56
N LEU A 233 14.14 12.50 -22.09
CA LEU A 233 13.87 12.37 -23.52
C LEU A 233 14.55 13.49 -24.34
N GLU A 234 14.44 14.74 -23.88
CA GLU A 234 15.09 15.92 -24.46
C GLU A 234 16.62 15.84 -24.38
N LYS A 235 17.15 15.45 -23.21
CA LYS A 235 18.60 15.27 -22.99
C LYS A 235 19.20 14.27 -23.98
N TYR A 236 18.46 13.21 -24.31
CA TYR A 236 18.91 12.20 -25.27
C TYR A 236 18.44 12.46 -26.72
N ARG A 237 17.68 13.55 -26.97
CA ARG A 237 17.15 13.95 -28.27
C ARG A 237 16.40 12.83 -29.01
N ILE A 238 15.60 12.04 -28.28
CA ILE A 238 14.88 10.86 -28.81
C ILE A 238 13.50 11.25 -29.36
N LEU A 239 13.39 12.36 -30.08
CA LEU A 239 12.13 12.73 -30.75
C LEU A 239 12.37 12.94 -32.23
N THR A 240 11.91 11.99 -33.04
CA THR A 240 11.41 12.30 -34.38
C THR A 240 9.90 12.05 -34.41
N LYS A 241 9.15 13.15 -34.49
CA LYS A 241 7.72 13.26 -34.80
C LYS A 241 6.75 12.41 -33.96
N THR A 242 6.00 13.14 -33.13
CA THR A 242 4.61 12.86 -32.71
C THR A 242 3.91 11.81 -33.57
N GLN A 243 3.77 10.59 -33.05
CA GLN A 243 2.62 9.75 -33.40
C GLN A 243 1.54 9.99 -32.35
N SER A 244 0.32 10.20 -32.83
CA SER A 244 -0.84 10.51 -32.00
C SER A 244 -1.02 9.45 -30.91
N VAL A 245 -1.49 9.91 -29.76
CA VAL A 245 -1.71 9.13 -28.54
C VAL A 245 -2.83 8.09 -28.72
N ASP A 246 -3.50 8.07 -29.87
CA ASP A 246 -4.70 7.28 -30.14
C ASP A 246 -4.46 5.79 -30.44
N LYS A 247 -3.21 5.30 -30.47
CA LYS A 247 -2.92 3.89 -30.81
C LYS A 247 -2.22 3.04 -29.74
N ILE A 248 -2.08 3.54 -28.51
CA ILE A 248 -1.36 2.77 -27.45
C ILE A 248 -2.27 1.73 -26.77
N PHE A 249 -3.60 1.81 -26.92
CA PHE A 249 -4.53 0.79 -26.41
C PHE A 249 -4.92 -0.23 -27.47
N SER A 250 -3.94 -0.86 -28.11
CA SER A 250 -4.12 -2.21 -28.64
C SER A 250 -2.76 -2.85 -28.78
N LEU A 251 -2.41 -3.70 -27.83
CA LEU A 251 -1.64 -4.92 -28.08
C LEU A 251 -1.91 -5.85 -26.89
N ALA A 252 -2.37 -7.04 -27.24
CA ALA A 252 -2.67 -8.18 -26.36
C ALA A 252 -1.43 -8.71 -25.63
#